data_AF-A4G4U3-F1
#
_entry.id   AF-A4G4U3-F1
#
_cell.length_a   1.000
_cell.length_b   1.000
_cell.length_c   1.000
_cell.angle_alpha   90.00
_cell.angle_beta   90.00
_cell.angle_gamma   90.00
#
_symmetry.space_group_name_H-M   'P 1'
#
loop_
_entity.id
_entity.type
_entity.pdbx_description
1 polymer ?
#
loop_
_entity_poly.entity_id
_entity_poly.type
_entity_poly.pdbx_seq_one_letter_code
_entity_poly.pdbx_strand_id
1 'polypeptide(L)'
;MADDMSNAPAAIHIQICYAREDKQFLLDQTVPPGTTIQQAIQGSGIIQLAPEIDVSVWRVGIYSKLKTLDTVLREHDRVEIYRPLIADPKDSRRKRAESRDVKKKA
;
A
#
# COMPACT_ATOMS: atom_id res chain seq x y z
N MET A 1 39.53 14.75 -1.36
CA MET A 1 38.73 14.04 -2.38
C MET A 1 37.45 13.53 -1.71
N ALA A 2 36.69 14.44 -1.13
CA ALA A 2 35.44 14.19 -0.43
C ALA A 2 34.62 15.47 -0.56
N ASP A 3 33.29 15.37 -0.51
CA ASP A 3 32.30 16.44 -0.65
C ASP A 3 31.85 16.78 -2.08
N ASP A 4 31.20 15.82 -2.73
CA ASP A 4 30.17 16.09 -3.74
C ASP A 4 29.02 15.07 -3.59
N MET A 5 28.21 15.23 -2.53
CA MET A 5 27.03 14.39 -2.30
C MET A 5 26.00 15.12 -1.43
N SER A 6 25.61 16.33 -1.81
CA SER A 6 24.69 17.12 -0.97
C SER A 6 23.81 18.05 -1.78
N ASN A 7 22.99 17.48 -2.67
CA ASN A 7 21.70 18.09 -2.97
C ASN A 7 20.65 17.06 -3.41
N ALA A 8 20.55 15.93 -2.72
CA ALA A 8 19.33 15.12 -2.82
C ALA A 8 18.24 15.80 -1.97
N PRO A 9 17.00 15.95 -2.46
CA PRO A 9 15.93 16.59 -1.69
C PRO A 9 15.77 15.88 -0.33
N ALA A 10 15.64 16.63 0.76
CA ALA A 10 15.59 16.04 2.11
C ALA A 10 14.34 15.16 2.33
N ALA A 11 13.28 15.44 1.58
CA ALA A 11 12.06 14.66 1.54
C ALA A 11 11.36 14.86 0.19
N ILE A 12 10.45 13.95 -0.14
CA ILE A 12 9.53 14.04 -1.26
C ILE A 12 8.08 14.02 -0.78
N HIS A 13 7.21 14.77 -1.45
CA HIS A 13 5.78 14.76 -1.19
C HIS A 13 5.07 13.75 -2.10
N ILE A 14 4.27 12.87 -1.51
CA ILE A 14 3.52 11.83 -2.22
C ILE A 14 2.08 11.80 -1.73
N GLN A 15 1.24 11.09 -2.46
CA GLN A 15 -0.15 10.85 -2.07
C GLN A 15 -0.47 9.36 -2.10
N ILE A 16 -1.23 8.89 -1.12
CA ILE A 16 -1.81 7.54 -1.12
C ILE A 16 -3.31 7.65 -1.31
N CYS A 17 -3.81 7.02 -2.36
CA CYS A 17 -5.20 7.03 -2.77
C CYS A 17 -5.78 5.62 -2.66
N TYR A 18 -6.88 5.52 -1.90
CA TYR A 18 -7.73 4.33 -1.87
C TYR A 18 -9.19 4.74 -1.96
N ALA A 19 -9.90 4.24 -2.97
CA ALA A 19 -11.29 4.57 -3.21
C ALA A 19 -12.17 3.33 -3.28
N ARG A 20 -13.27 3.39 -2.52
CA ARG A 20 -14.43 2.51 -2.56
C ARG A 20 -15.67 3.34 -2.87
N GLU A 21 -16.77 2.65 -3.15
CA GLU A 21 -18.07 3.26 -3.36
C GLU A 21 -18.55 4.04 -2.13
N ASP A 22 -18.28 3.51 -0.94
CA ASP A 22 -18.70 4.06 0.36
C ASP A 22 -17.67 4.98 1.01
N LYS A 23 -16.38 4.85 0.66
CA LYS A 23 -15.28 5.56 1.33
C LYS A 23 -14.16 5.91 0.36
N GLN A 24 -13.63 7.11 0.50
CA GLN A 24 -12.49 7.58 -0.27
C GLN A 24 -11.44 8.12 0.69
N PHE A 25 -10.21 7.69 0.50
CA PHE A 25 -9.06 8.13 1.27
C PHE A 25 -8.01 8.68 0.31
N LEU A 26 -7.59 9.92 0.57
CA LEU A 26 -6.45 10.54 -0.07
C LEU A 26 -5.57 11.09 1.05
N LEU A 27 -4.42 10.45 1.26
CA LEU A 27 -3.50 10.77 2.34
C LEU A 27 -2.23 11.40 1.75
N ASP A 28 -1.98 12.65 2.11
CA ASP A 28 -0.72 13.31 1.79
C ASP A 28 0.38 12.81 2.75
N GLN A 29 1.53 12.44 2.20
CA GLN A 29 2.69 12.03 2.99
C GLN A 29 3.97 12.70 2.51
N THR A 30 4.86 12.93 3.47
CA THR A 30 6.21 13.40 3.22
C THR A 30 7.17 12.28 3.63
N VAL A 31 7.93 11.76 2.67
CA VAL A 31 8.81 10.60 2.88
C VAL A 31 10.22 10.88 2.35
N PRO A 32 11.27 10.23 2.86
CA PRO A 32 12.61 10.36 2.28
C PRO A 32 12.64 9.92 0.81
N PRO A 33 13.49 10.50 -0.05
CA PRO A 33 13.74 9.94 -1.37
C PRO A 33 14.28 8.51 -1.25
N GLY A 34 13.94 7.67 -2.22
CA GLY A 34 14.28 6.24 -2.17
C GLY A 34 13.20 5.39 -1.49
N THR A 35 12.18 6.00 -0.87
CA THR A 35 11.03 5.28 -0.32
C THR A 35 10.28 4.52 -1.41
N THR A 36 9.97 3.25 -1.16
CA THR A 36 9.19 2.42 -2.09
C THR A 36 7.69 2.55 -1.87
N ILE A 37 6.89 2.12 -2.86
CA ILE A 37 5.42 2.03 -2.71
C ILE A 37 5.04 1.24 -1.45
N GLN A 38 5.71 0.11 -1.18
CA GLN A 38 5.42 -0.69 0.01
C GLN A 38 5.60 0.09 1.31
N GLN A 39 6.75 0.76 1.43
CA GLN A 39 7.11 1.53 2.62
C GLN A 39 6.15 2.70 2.83
N ALA A 40 5.78 3.40 1.75
CA ALA A 40 4.80 4.46 1.80
C ALA A 40 3.43 3.95 2.29
N ILE A 41 2.93 2.84 1.73
CA ILE A 41 1.64 2.28 2.16
C ILE A 41 1.67 1.88 3.64
N GLN A 42 2.74 1.22 4.09
CA GLN A 42 2.91 0.83 5.49
C GLN A 42 3.02 2.05 6.43
N GLY A 43 3.69 3.12 5.99
CA GLY A 43 3.85 4.37 6.73
C GLY A 43 2.64 5.32 6.67
N SER A 44 1.65 5.05 5.82
CA SER A 44 0.52 5.95 5.59
C SER A 44 -0.62 5.87 6.58
N GLY A 45 -0.70 4.80 7.37
CA GLY A 45 -1.88 4.58 8.20
C GLY A 45 -3.10 4.06 7.43
N ILE A 46 -3.00 3.88 6.10
CA ILE A 46 -4.16 3.48 5.27
C ILE A 46 -4.67 2.08 5.63
N ILE A 47 -3.78 1.18 6.06
CA ILE A 47 -4.15 -0.19 6.48
C ILE A 47 -5.01 -0.13 7.76
N GLN A 48 -4.77 0.83 8.63
CA GLN A 48 -5.55 1.04 9.85
C GLN A 48 -6.92 1.65 9.54
N LEU A 49 -6.99 2.53 8.53
CA LEU A 49 -8.24 3.15 8.07
C LEU A 49 -9.11 2.20 7.24
N ALA A 50 -8.47 1.30 6.50
CA ALA A 50 -9.08 0.31 5.61
C ALA A 50 -8.39 -1.06 5.80
N PRO A 51 -8.73 -1.81 6.86
CA PRO A 51 -8.11 -3.10 7.19
C PRO A 51 -8.37 -4.20 6.15
N GLU A 52 -9.28 -3.97 5.21
CA GLU A 52 -9.51 -4.84 4.06
C GLU A 52 -8.37 -4.82 3.03
N ILE A 53 -7.51 -3.78 3.05
CA ILE A 53 -6.41 -3.65 2.09
C ILE A 53 -5.41 -4.77 2.31
N ASP A 54 -5.26 -5.64 1.32
CA ASP A 54 -4.20 -6.65 1.26
C ASP A 54 -3.28 -6.37 0.09
N VAL A 55 -2.21 -5.59 0.33
CA VAL A 55 -1.21 -5.22 -0.69
C VAL A 55 -0.47 -6.42 -1.30
N SER A 56 -0.55 -7.61 -0.69
CA SER A 56 0.06 -8.83 -1.24
C SER A 56 -0.74 -9.38 -2.42
N VAL A 57 -2.05 -9.10 -2.45
CA VAL A 57 -3.00 -9.58 -3.47
C VAL A 57 -3.48 -8.44 -4.37
N TRP A 58 -3.56 -7.23 -3.81
CA TRP A 58 -4.11 -6.07 -4.47
C TRP A 58 -3.07 -5.41 -5.36
N ARG A 59 -3.52 -4.88 -6.49
CA ARG A 59 -2.63 -4.22 -7.44
C ARG A 59 -2.43 -2.78 -7.01
N VAL A 60 -1.22 -2.28 -7.18
CA VAL A 60 -0.87 -0.89 -6.93
C VAL A 60 -0.44 -0.22 -8.22
N GLY A 61 -0.62 1.09 -8.30
CA GLY A 61 -0.17 1.87 -9.43
C GLY A 61 0.19 3.30 -9.04
N ILE A 62 0.80 4.00 -9.99
CA ILE A 62 1.05 5.43 -9.91
C ILE A 62 0.40 6.08 -11.12
N TYR A 63 -0.52 7.03 -10.91
CA TYR A 63 -1.25 7.72 -11.99
C TYR A 63 -1.82 6.77 -13.06
N SER A 64 -2.70 5.84 -12.66
CA SER A 64 -3.31 4.82 -13.53
C SER A 64 -2.35 3.84 -14.21
N LYS A 65 -1.04 3.87 -13.87
CA LYS A 65 -0.05 2.91 -14.36
C LYS A 65 0.30 1.92 -13.27
N LEU A 66 0.09 0.63 -13.52
CA LEU A 66 0.42 -0.43 -12.60
C LEU A 66 1.93 -0.48 -12.31
N LYS A 67 2.26 -0.69 -11.03
CA LYS A 67 3.63 -0.73 -10.52
C LYS A 67 3.79 -1.87 -9.52
N THR A 68 5.04 -2.23 -9.27
CA THR A 68 5.40 -3.19 -8.22
C THR A 68 5.58 -2.47 -6.90
N LEU A 69 5.40 -3.18 -5.79
CA LEU A 69 5.61 -2.66 -4.44
C LEU A 69 7.04 -2.11 -4.20
N ASP A 70 8.02 -2.62 -4.93
CA ASP A 70 9.43 -2.20 -4.88
C ASP A 70 9.73 -0.93 -5.69
N THR A 71 8.74 -0.37 -6.39
CA THR A 71 8.94 0.85 -7.18
C THR A 71 9.27 2.01 -6.24
N VAL A 72 10.41 2.67 -6.50
CA VAL A 72 10.85 3.87 -5.79
C VAL A 72 9.99 5.06 -6.20
N LEU A 73 9.47 5.78 -5.21
CA LEU A 73 8.62 6.95 -5.39
C LEU A 73 9.42 8.20 -5.72
N ARG A 74 8.74 9.12 -6.39
CA ARG A 74 9.24 10.44 -6.78
C ARG A 74 8.32 11.54 -6.25
N GLU A 75 8.81 12.77 -6.34
CA GLU A 75 8.05 13.95 -5.99
C GLU A 75 6.70 13.99 -6.72
N HIS A 76 5.65 14.25 -5.95
CA HIS A 76 4.25 14.30 -6.37
C HIS A 76 3.68 12.99 -6.92
N ASP A 77 4.30 11.84 -6.66
CA ASP A 77 3.71 10.56 -7.03
C ASP A 77 2.42 10.31 -6.23
N ARG A 78 1.36 9.92 -6.93
CA ARG A 78 0.13 9.42 -6.31
C ARG A 78 0.05 7.91 -6.47
N VAL A 79 0.23 7.20 -5.35
CA VAL A 79 0.05 5.76 -5.23
C VAL A 79 -1.43 5.46 -5.16
N GLU A 80 -1.92 4.64 -6.08
CA GLU A 80 -3.31 4.20 -6.17
C GLU A 80 -3.38 2.71 -5.80
N ILE A 81 -4.21 2.37 -4.82
CA ILE A 81 -4.45 1.00 -4.37
C ILE A 81 -5.73 0.48 -5.05
N TYR A 82 -5.60 -0.51 -5.93
CA TYR A 82 -6.71 -1.08 -6.68
C TYR A 82 -7.27 -2.32 -6.01
N ARG A 83 -8.60 -2.45 -6.02
CA ARG A 83 -9.29 -3.66 -5.60
C ARG A 83 -9.03 -4.79 -6.60
N PRO A 84 -8.83 -6.04 -6.14
CA PRO A 84 -8.77 -7.18 -7.03
C PRO A 84 -10.12 -7.34 -7.73
N LEU A 85 -10.09 -7.67 -9.03
CA LEU A 85 -11.29 -8.09 -9.74
C LEU A 85 -11.72 -9.42 -9.12
N ILE A 86 -12.96 -9.48 -8.64
CA ILE A 86 -13.54 -10.71 -8.10
C ILE A 86 -13.76 -11.66 -9.27
N ALA A 87 -12.73 -12.43 -9.61
CA ALA A 87 -12.78 -13.53 -10.54
C ALA A 87 -11.76 -14.60 -10.11
N ASP A 88 -12.07 -15.36 -9.05
CA ASP A 88 -12.36 -16.81 -9.11
C ASP A 88 -12.52 -17.42 -7.69
N PRO A 89 -13.45 -18.37 -7.45
CA PRO A 89 -13.98 -18.76 -6.14
C PRO A 89 -13.10 -19.69 -5.28
N LYS A 90 -11.78 -19.79 -5.53
CA LYS A 90 -10.94 -20.88 -5.00
C LYS A 90 -10.18 -20.60 -3.70
N ASP A 91 -9.90 -19.34 -3.33
CA ASP A 91 -9.05 -19.05 -2.16
C ASP A 91 -9.79 -18.92 -0.82
N SER A 92 -11.12 -18.74 -0.85
CA SER A 92 -11.95 -18.77 0.37
C SER A 92 -11.93 -20.12 1.11
N ARG A 93 -11.40 -21.18 0.49
CA ARG A 93 -11.21 -22.48 1.15
C ARG A 93 -10.05 -22.50 2.14
N ARG A 94 -9.01 -21.64 2.02
CA ARG A 94 -7.83 -21.72 2.90
C ARG A 94 -8.03 -21.03 4.25
N LYS A 95 -8.71 -19.89 4.29
CA LYS A 95 -8.96 -19.14 5.55
C LYS A 95 -10.00 -19.78 6.49
N ARG A 96 -10.71 -20.84 6.08
CA ARG A 96 -11.60 -21.64 6.97
C ARG A 96 -10.86 -22.69 7.80
N ALA A 97 -9.57 -22.94 7.54
CA ALA A 97 -8.83 -23.98 8.26
C ALA A 97 -8.27 -23.50 9.62
N GLU A 98 -8.09 -22.20 9.84
CA GLU A 98 -7.42 -21.67 11.04
C GLU A 98 -8.40 -21.25 12.15
N SER A 99 -9.71 -21.25 11.89
CA SER A 99 -10.75 -20.95 12.91
C SER A 99 -11.27 -22.21 13.61
N ARG A 100 -10.47 -23.28 13.71
CA ARG A 100 -10.87 -24.53 14.41
C ARG A 100 -10.28 -24.68 15.82
N ASP A 101 -9.42 -23.76 16.29
CA ASP A 101 -8.67 -24.00 17.53
C ASP A 101 -8.89 -22.99 18.68
N VAL A 102 -9.92 -22.12 18.64
CA VAL A 102 -10.17 -21.20 19.76
C VAL A 102 -11.64 -21.21 20.24
N LYS A 103 -11.86 -21.90 21.37
CA LYS A 103 -13.06 -22.10 22.23
C LYS A 103 -13.67 -23.50 22.06
N LYS A 104 -13.62 -24.42 23.03
CA LYS A 104 -13.86 -24.25 24.48
C LYS A 104 -13.29 -25.49 25.22
N LYS A 105 -12.31 -25.30 26.10
CA LYS A 105 -12.16 -26.13 27.31
C LYS A 105 -13.16 -25.58 28.33
N ALA A 106 -14.15 -26.39 28.69
CA ALA A 106 -14.89 -26.34 29.96
C ALA A 106 -15.68 -27.65 30.05
#